data_AF-A0A0R3MBI7-F1
#
_entry.id   AF-A0A0R3MBI7-F1
#
_cell.length_a   1.000
_cell.length_b   1.000
_cell.length_c   1.000
_cell.angle_alpha   90.00
_cell.angle_beta   90.00
_cell.angle_gamma   90.00
#
_symmetry.space_group_name_H-M   'P 1'
#
loop_
_entity.id
_entity.type
_entity.pdbx_description
1 polymer ?
#
loop_
_entity_poly.entity_id
_entity_poly.type
_entity_poly.pdbx_seq_one_letter_code
_entity_poly.pdbx_strand_id
1 'polypeptide(L)'
;MATGEQSGFKPALILSPSVVSWLNEIAAARKPLQSRLSDKPLSVRMERLVWGPEPCAVSMLDCVWAIGHETIVLSLARPVVEGLIATVQSGLGLPAEPTRSLLVEFALDPLLNQLEGLTQQKLQLICLSEATARGPYLELEITFGPFKGKARLFLFSSLDDSVPPAFRALGGLLRQLPREDRQLPSELPVIVKGEIGSLRATVALLRKVNAGDALLPDVIPIARGQAILNTGTLWAPAQVAEDRLIVRGAFRLQPHPLECAHMMTQSEKPRPPSEGDLDNIEITLVFECGRWTVALGALRDISEGHVFELGRPLDGPVDILANGRRIGRGDIVSIGGELGVRLRGRLAVND
;
A
#
# COMPACT_ATOMS: atom_id res chain seq x y z
N MET A 1 -31.26 -26.53 -28.55
CA MET A 1 -30.86 -25.39 -27.70
C MET A 1 -29.67 -25.85 -26.88
N ALA A 2 -28.47 -25.48 -27.30
CA ALA A 2 -27.24 -25.76 -26.56
C ALA A 2 -27.07 -24.66 -25.51
N THR A 3 -27.13 -25.02 -24.23
CA THR A 3 -26.82 -24.16 -23.10
C THR A 3 -25.30 -23.95 -23.06
N GLY A 4 -24.86 -22.74 -23.42
CA GLY A 4 -23.49 -22.32 -23.23
C GLY A 4 -23.21 -22.17 -21.73
N GLU A 5 -22.41 -23.07 -21.17
CA GLU A 5 -21.76 -22.86 -19.88
C GLU A 5 -20.85 -21.65 -20.01
N GLN A 6 -21.18 -20.57 -19.30
CA GLN A 6 -20.26 -19.46 -19.10
C GLN A 6 -19.10 -19.98 -18.25
N SER A 7 -17.92 -20.14 -18.85
CA SER A 7 -16.71 -20.43 -18.08
C SER A 7 -16.39 -19.21 -17.20
N GLY A 8 -16.81 -19.27 -15.93
CA GLY A 8 -16.46 -18.26 -14.95
C GLY A 8 -14.94 -18.13 -14.81
N PHE A 9 -14.48 -16.92 -14.51
CA PHE A 9 -13.07 -16.67 -14.20
C PHE A 9 -12.61 -17.65 -13.11
N LYS A 10 -11.70 -18.57 -13.45
CA LYS A 10 -11.09 -19.50 -12.51
C LYS A 10 -9.70 -18.97 -12.16
N PRO A 11 -9.48 -18.47 -10.93
CA PRO A 11 -8.17 -17.97 -10.55
C PRO A 11 -7.14 -19.10 -10.63
N ALA A 12 -5.92 -18.75 -11.06
CA ALA A 12 -4.82 -19.71 -11.19
C ALA A 12 -4.33 -20.24 -9.84
N LEU A 13 -4.65 -19.52 -8.76
CA LEU A 13 -4.26 -19.84 -7.40
C LEU A 13 -5.47 -19.65 -6.50
N ILE A 14 -5.74 -20.64 -5.65
CA ILE A 14 -6.67 -20.52 -4.55
C ILE A 14 -5.79 -20.48 -3.28
N LEU A 15 -6.21 -19.73 -2.27
CA LEU A 15 -5.49 -19.58 -1.00
C LEU A 15 -6.49 -19.71 0.16
N SER A 16 -6.12 -20.44 1.20
CA SER A 16 -6.92 -20.49 2.43
C SER A 16 -6.81 -19.18 3.22
N PRO A 17 -7.82 -18.78 4.01
CA PRO A 17 -7.73 -17.60 4.88
C PRO A 17 -6.52 -17.64 5.84
N SER A 18 -6.15 -18.85 6.31
CA SER A 18 -4.99 -19.03 7.20
C SER A 18 -3.67 -18.75 6.47
N VAL A 19 -3.56 -19.17 5.20
CA VAL A 19 -2.40 -18.91 4.34
C VAL A 19 -2.30 -17.43 4.01
N VAL A 20 -3.42 -16.77 3.67
CA VAL A 20 -3.44 -15.32 3.44
C VAL A 20 -2.98 -14.55 4.68
N SER A 21 -3.50 -14.90 5.87
CA SER A 21 -3.08 -14.28 7.12
C SER A 21 -1.58 -14.42 7.34
N TRP A 22 -1.04 -15.62 7.18
CA TRP A 22 0.38 -15.89 7.34
C TRP A 22 1.25 -15.14 6.31
N LEU A 23 0.83 -15.12 5.04
CA LEU A 23 1.52 -14.40 3.96
C LEU A 23 1.59 -12.90 4.25
N ASN A 24 0.49 -12.30 4.71
CA ASN A 24 0.45 -10.88 5.07
C ASN A 24 1.39 -10.55 6.23
N GLU A 25 1.58 -11.48 7.18
CA GLU A 25 2.49 -11.29 8.31
C GLU A 25 3.97 -11.30 7.91
N ILE A 26 4.34 -12.18 6.97
CA ILE A 26 5.72 -12.31 6.48
C ILE A 26 6.06 -11.31 5.38
N ALA A 27 5.07 -10.83 4.61
CA ALA A 27 5.28 -9.89 3.51
C ALA A 27 5.66 -8.47 3.95
N ALA A 28 5.56 -8.16 5.25
CA ALA A 28 6.02 -6.88 5.77
C ALA A 28 7.53 -6.69 5.54
N ALA A 29 7.93 -5.53 5.04
CA ALA A 29 9.34 -5.17 4.92
C ALA A 29 9.98 -5.11 6.31
N ARG A 30 11.09 -5.83 6.49
CA ARG A 30 11.77 -5.99 7.78
C ARG A 30 13.27 -5.89 7.61
N LYS A 31 13.93 -5.43 8.67
CA LYS A 31 15.39 -5.40 8.74
C LYS A 31 15.96 -6.82 8.55
N PRO A 32 17.15 -6.94 7.95
CA PRO A 32 17.80 -8.24 7.75
C PRO A 32 18.04 -8.95 9.09
N LEU A 33 17.80 -10.26 9.12
CA LEU A 33 18.26 -11.13 10.19
C LEU A 33 19.79 -11.11 10.22
N GLN A 34 20.36 -10.72 11.35
CA GLN A 34 21.80 -10.74 11.58
C GLN A 34 22.13 -11.94 12.47
N SER A 35 23.09 -12.75 12.04
CA SER A 35 23.66 -13.86 12.80
C SER A 35 25.14 -14.04 12.45
N ARG A 36 25.74 -15.15 12.86
CA ARG A 36 27.11 -15.54 12.53
C ARG A 36 27.15 -17.00 12.12
N LEU A 37 27.95 -17.30 11.11
CA LEU A 37 28.30 -18.66 10.73
C LEU A 37 29.81 -18.79 10.94
N SER A 38 30.21 -19.59 11.93
CA SER A 38 31.57 -19.58 12.48
C SER A 38 32.00 -18.17 12.92
N ASP A 39 33.12 -17.65 12.41
CA ASP A 39 33.64 -16.32 12.70
C ASP A 39 33.10 -15.22 11.76
N LYS A 40 32.34 -15.58 10.72
CA LYS A 40 31.90 -14.66 9.67
C LYS A 40 30.46 -14.16 9.91
N PRO A 41 30.18 -12.86 9.67
CA PRO A 41 28.82 -12.32 9.79
C PRO A 41 27.90 -12.89 8.71
N LEU A 42 26.68 -13.25 9.10
CA LEU A 42 25.60 -13.68 8.22
C LEU A 42 24.47 -12.64 8.29
N SER A 43 24.03 -12.18 7.13
CA SER A 43 22.87 -11.31 6.97
C SER A 43 21.89 -11.97 5.99
N VAL A 44 20.65 -12.21 6.43
CA VAL A 44 19.57 -12.76 5.58
C VAL A 44 18.42 -11.77 5.54
N ARG A 45 18.04 -11.30 4.35
CA ARG A 45 16.90 -10.42 4.14
C ARG A 45 15.86 -11.11 3.27
N MET A 46 14.59 -11.04 3.66
CA MET A 46 13.49 -11.38 2.76
C MET A 46 13.20 -10.19 1.83
N GLU A 47 13.32 -10.40 0.53
CA GLU A 47 13.12 -9.35 -0.48
C GLU A 47 11.65 -9.27 -0.91
N ARG A 48 11.08 -10.42 -1.30
CA ARG A 48 9.71 -10.50 -1.82
C ARG A 48 9.20 -11.94 -1.86
N LEU A 49 7.89 -12.06 -2.05
CA LEU A 49 7.21 -13.30 -2.43
C LEU A 49 7.07 -13.36 -3.95
N VAL A 50 7.39 -14.50 -4.55
CA VAL A 50 7.29 -14.74 -5.99
C VAL A 50 6.31 -15.87 -6.23
N TRP A 51 5.29 -15.62 -7.07
CA TRP A 51 4.21 -16.57 -7.32
C TRP A 51 4.44 -17.49 -8.52
N GLY A 52 5.28 -17.05 -9.47
CA GLY A 52 5.52 -17.75 -10.73
C GLY A 52 6.99 -18.11 -10.95
N PRO A 53 7.27 -18.96 -11.95
CA PRO A 53 8.64 -19.32 -12.30
C PRO A 53 9.35 -18.10 -12.91
N GLU A 54 10.35 -17.57 -12.21
CA GLU A 54 11.26 -16.58 -12.76
C GLU A 54 12.65 -17.20 -13.02
N PRO A 55 13.20 -17.05 -14.24
CA PRO A 55 14.52 -17.57 -14.55
C PRO A 55 15.57 -16.92 -13.65
N CYS A 56 16.44 -17.74 -13.04
CA CYS A 56 17.63 -17.24 -12.37
C CYS A 56 18.78 -17.25 -13.38
N ALA A 57 19.49 -16.12 -13.52
CA ALA A 57 20.71 -16.08 -14.32
C ALA A 57 21.88 -16.85 -13.67
N VAL A 58 21.73 -17.26 -12.41
CA VAL A 58 22.77 -17.90 -11.60
C VAL A 58 22.41 -19.37 -11.36
N SER A 59 23.38 -20.28 -11.48
CA SER A 59 23.21 -21.70 -11.10
C SER A 59 22.86 -21.79 -9.61
N MET A 60 21.79 -22.52 -9.30
CA MET A 60 21.32 -22.77 -7.93
C MET A 60 21.32 -24.26 -7.62
N LEU A 61 21.49 -24.59 -6.34
CA LEU A 61 21.40 -25.94 -5.80
C LEU A 61 20.22 -26.01 -4.83
N ASP A 62 19.33 -27.00 -5.02
CA ASP A 62 18.22 -27.28 -4.13
C ASP A 62 18.73 -27.99 -2.88
N CYS A 63 18.62 -27.35 -1.72
CA CYS A 63 18.86 -27.96 -0.43
C CYS A 63 17.51 -28.48 0.09
N VAL A 64 17.37 -29.81 0.18
CA VAL A 64 16.15 -30.46 0.65
C VAL A 64 16.26 -30.74 2.14
N TRP A 65 15.42 -30.08 2.94
CA TRP A 65 15.45 -30.13 4.39
C TRP A 65 14.27 -30.94 4.92
N ALA A 66 14.55 -31.89 5.82
CA ALA A 66 13.54 -32.50 6.68
C ALA A 66 13.33 -31.62 7.91
N ILE A 67 12.07 -31.24 8.18
CA ILE A 67 11.66 -30.51 9.39
C ILE A 67 10.45 -31.21 9.99
N GLY A 68 10.65 -32.00 11.05
CA GLY A 68 9.60 -32.87 11.59
C GLY A 68 9.10 -33.88 10.55
N HIS A 69 7.83 -33.77 10.13
CA HIS A 69 7.23 -34.59 9.07
C HIS A 69 7.16 -33.88 7.70
N GLU A 70 7.73 -32.68 7.61
CA GLU A 70 7.67 -31.84 6.42
C GLU A 70 9.00 -31.86 5.68
N THR A 71 8.92 -31.62 4.37
CA THR A 71 10.09 -31.40 3.53
C THR A 71 10.02 -30.00 2.95
N ILE A 72 11.10 -29.23 3.13
CA ILE A 72 11.22 -27.87 2.63
C ILE A 72 12.39 -27.82 1.64
N VAL A 73 12.21 -27.08 0.55
CA VAL A 73 13.29 -26.84 -0.41
C VAL A 73 13.78 -25.40 -0.30
N LEU A 74 15.06 -25.25 0.01
CA LEU A 74 15.78 -23.97 -0.02
C LEU A 74 16.82 -24.03 -1.13
N SER A 75 16.58 -23.34 -2.25
CA SER A 75 17.60 -23.24 -3.30
C SER A 75 18.59 -22.14 -2.96
N LEU A 76 19.88 -22.47 -2.99
CA LEU A 76 20.97 -21.54 -2.75
C LEU A 76 21.77 -21.33 -4.03
N ALA A 77 22.21 -20.11 -4.31
CA ALA A 77 23.14 -19.86 -5.42
C ALA A 77 24.44 -20.66 -5.20
N ARG A 78 24.97 -21.28 -6.26
CA ARG A 78 26.19 -22.12 -6.19
C ARG A 78 27.37 -21.44 -5.47
N PRO A 79 27.69 -20.15 -5.70
CA PRO A 79 28.77 -19.48 -4.96
C PRO A 79 28.55 -19.41 -3.45
N VAL A 80 27.30 -19.36 -2.98
CA VAL A 80 26.96 -19.39 -1.55
C VAL A 80 27.25 -20.78 -0.98
N VAL A 81 26.89 -21.84 -1.70
CA VAL A 81 27.14 -23.23 -1.28
C VAL A 81 28.64 -23.53 -1.23
N GLU A 82 29.39 -23.14 -2.26
CA GLU A 82 30.85 -23.27 -2.29
C GLU A 82 31.50 -22.46 -1.15
N GLY A 83 30.97 -21.26 -0.87
CA GLY A 83 31.40 -20.44 0.25
C GLY A 83 31.15 -21.07 1.62
N LEU A 84 30.04 -21.79 1.80
CA LEU A 84 29.73 -22.57 3.00
C LEU A 84 30.69 -23.77 3.13
N ILE A 85 30.91 -24.53 2.07
CA ILE A 85 31.87 -25.65 2.09
C ILE A 85 33.28 -25.16 2.47
N ALA A 86 33.68 -23.99 1.94
CA ALA A 86 34.96 -23.37 2.22
C ALA A 86 35.14 -22.93 3.69
N THR A 87 34.08 -22.84 4.51
CA THR A 87 34.23 -22.59 5.96
C THR A 87 34.69 -23.83 6.70
N VAL A 88 34.39 -25.02 6.17
CA VAL A 88 34.75 -26.31 6.75
C VAL A 88 36.07 -26.79 6.16
N GLN A 89 36.21 -26.74 4.83
CA GLN A 89 37.40 -27.15 4.12
C GLN A 89 37.70 -26.23 2.92
N SER A 90 38.74 -25.41 3.05
CA SER A 90 39.18 -24.51 1.98
C SER A 90 39.76 -25.25 0.77
N GLY A 91 39.48 -24.75 -0.44
CA GLY A 91 40.08 -25.28 -1.68
C GLY A 91 39.42 -26.56 -2.19
N LEU A 92 38.35 -27.02 -1.53
CA LEU A 92 37.49 -28.07 -2.03
C LEU A 92 36.51 -27.47 -3.05
N GLY A 93 36.39 -28.08 -4.24
CA GLY A 93 35.30 -27.77 -5.17
C GLY A 93 33.96 -28.27 -4.64
N LEU A 94 32.97 -28.40 -5.51
CA LEU A 94 31.67 -29.00 -5.16
C LEU A 94 31.81 -30.55 -5.13
N PRO A 95 31.83 -31.22 -3.96
CA PRO A 95 32.04 -32.65 -3.90
C PRO A 95 30.77 -33.41 -4.32
N ALA A 96 30.90 -34.73 -4.52
CA ALA A 96 29.76 -35.61 -4.78
C ALA A 96 28.91 -35.81 -3.52
N GLU A 97 27.65 -36.22 -3.71
CA GLU A 97 26.80 -36.70 -2.61
C GLU A 97 27.34 -38.03 -2.04
N PRO A 98 27.21 -38.30 -0.73
CA PRO A 98 26.54 -37.48 0.29
C PRO A 98 27.46 -36.43 0.95
N THR A 99 28.75 -36.41 0.60
CA THR A 99 29.77 -35.55 1.23
C THR A 99 29.41 -34.07 1.16
N ARG A 100 28.84 -33.62 0.03
CA ARG A 100 28.38 -32.24 -0.15
C ARG A 100 27.32 -31.84 0.88
N SER A 101 26.29 -32.65 1.05
CA SER A 101 25.22 -32.38 2.02
C SER A 101 25.75 -32.34 3.44
N LEU A 102 26.60 -33.29 3.82
CA LEU A 102 27.20 -33.35 5.15
C LEU A 102 28.10 -32.13 5.45
N LEU A 103 28.89 -31.67 4.48
CA LEU A 103 29.74 -30.48 4.67
C LEU A 103 28.92 -29.20 4.82
N VAL A 104 27.84 -29.06 4.03
CA VAL A 104 26.94 -27.90 4.12
C VAL A 104 26.16 -27.92 5.44
N GLU A 105 25.65 -29.08 5.86
CA GLU A 105 24.97 -29.25 7.15
C GLU A 105 25.91 -28.89 8.30
N PHE A 106 27.14 -29.41 8.28
CA PHE A 106 28.16 -29.08 9.28
C PHE A 106 28.53 -27.60 9.30
N ALA A 107 28.66 -26.96 8.12
CA ALA A 107 28.93 -25.52 8.02
C ALA A 107 27.81 -24.68 8.67
N LEU A 108 26.56 -25.16 8.59
CA LEU A 108 25.38 -24.50 9.11
C LEU A 108 25.02 -24.89 10.54
N ASP A 109 25.70 -25.86 11.14
CA ASP A 109 25.39 -26.44 12.46
C ASP A 109 25.11 -25.39 13.56
N PRO A 110 25.90 -24.31 13.72
CA PRO A 110 25.59 -23.28 14.73
C PRO A 110 24.26 -22.57 14.49
N LEU A 111 23.91 -22.32 13.21
CA LEU A 111 22.65 -21.70 12.82
C LEU A 111 21.49 -22.69 12.94
N LEU A 112 21.71 -23.96 12.57
CA LEU A 112 20.71 -25.02 12.72
C LEU A 112 20.33 -25.18 14.19
N ASN A 113 21.31 -25.32 15.09
CA ASN A 113 21.06 -25.41 16.54
C ASN A 113 20.26 -24.20 17.08
N GLN A 114 20.54 -22.98 16.60
CA GLN A 114 19.76 -21.80 16.97
C GLN A 114 18.31 -21.88 16.47
N LEU A 115 18.11 -22.26 15.21
CA LEU A 115 16.77 -22.40 14.62
C LEU A 115 15.98 -23.53 15.26
N GLU A 116 16.61 -24.68 15.54
CA GLU A 116 16.01 -25.80 16.25
C GLU A 116 15.58 -25.40 17.66
N GLY A 117 16.42 -24.65 18.38
CA GLY A 117 16.08 -24.13 19.71
C GLY A 117 14.90 -23.14 19.69
N LEU A 118 14.80 -22.30 18.67
CA LEU A 118 13.71 -21.32 18.56
C LEU A 118 12.40 -21.95 18.04
N THR A 119 12.49 -22.92 17.13
CA THR A 119 11.32 -23.53 16.48
C THR A 119 10.85 -24.81 17.17
N GLN A 120 11.67 -25.39 18.05
CA GLN A 120 11.46 -26.70 18.69
C GLN A 120 11.24 -27.82 17.66
N GLN A 121 11.82 -27.68 16.47
CA GLN A 121 11.76 -28.65 15.37
C GLN A 121 13.18 -29.00 14.98
N LYS A 122 13.44 -30.26 14.66
CA LYS A 122 14.75 -30.70 14.17
C LYS A 122 14.87 -30.37 12.68
N LEU A 123 15.98 -29.78 12.27
CA LEU A 123 16.30 -29.50 10.87
C LEU A 123 17.42 -30.44 10.42
N GLN A 124 17.16 -31.23 9.38
CA GLN A 124 18.18 -32.11 8.79
C GLN A 124 18.27 -31.90 7.29
N LEU A 125 19.49 -31.80 6.77
CA LEU A 125 19.72 -31.66 5.34
C LEU A 125 19.76 -33.05 4.70
N ILE A 126 18.76 -33.37 3.87
CA ILE A 126 18.63 -34.68 3.23
C ILE A 126 19.61 -34.80 2.07
N CYS A 127 19.59 -33.81 1.17
CA CYS A 127 20.45 -33.78 0.00
C CYS A 127 20.60 -32.36 -0.57
N LEU A 128 21.68 -32.14 -1.33
CA LEU A 128 21.80 -31.06 -2.28
C LEU A 128 21.77 -31.62 -3.71
N SER A 129 21.10 -30.94 -4.63
CA SER A 129 21.07 -31.30 -6.05
C SER A 129 20.95 -30.05 -6.93
N GLU A 130 21.11 -30.19 -8.26
CA GLU A 130 20.84 -29.06 -9.18
C GLU A 130 19.39 -28.61 -9.06
N ALA A 131 19.16 -27.29 -9.09
CA ALA A 131 17.84 -26.75 -8.83
C ALA A 131 16.80 -27.18 -9.86
N THR A 132 15.75 -27.84 -9.39
CA THR A 132 14.61 -28.33 -10.19
C THR A 132 13.26 -27.99 -9.57
N ALA A 133 13.25 -27.50 -8.32
CA ALA A 133 12.05 -27.08 -7.62
C ALA A 133 11.24 -26.03 -8.39
N ARG A 134 9.91 -26.15 -8.28
CA ARG A 134 8.94 -25.27 -8.92
C ARG A 134 7.86 -24.89 -7.93
N GLY A 135 7.18 -23.77 -8.22
CA GLY A 135 6.11 -23.24 -7.39
C GLY A 135 6.46 -21.87 -6.82
N PRO A 136 5.56 -21.31 -6.00
CA PRO A 136 5.78 -20.03 -5.36
C PRO A 136 6.89 -20.15 -4.30
N TYR A 137 7.67 -19.09 -4.13
CA TYR A 137 8.81 -19.07 -3.21
C TYR A 137 9.03 -17.69 -2.62
N LEU A 138 9.66 -17.65 -1.45
CA LEU A 138 10.21 -16.43 -0.85
C LEU A 138 11.62 -16.21 -1.41
N GLU A 139 11.86 -15.05 -2.00
CA GLU A 139 13.19 -14.63 -2.44
C GLU A 139 13.93 -13.99 -1.27
N LEU A 140 15.11 -14.52 -0.97
CA LEU A 140 15.96 -14.06 0.12
C LEU A 140 17.30 -13.56 -0.45
N GLU A 141 17.80 -12.45 0.08
CA GLU A 141 19.19 -12.02 -0.11
C GLU A 141 20.03 -12.54 1.06
N ILE A 142 21.08 -13.30 0.76
CA ILE A 142 22.01 -13.86 1.75
C ILE A 142 23.38 -13.23 1.52
N THR A 143 23.93 -12.66 2.58
CA THR A 143 25.32 -12.20 2.62
C THR A 143 26.03 -12.90 3.76
N PHE A 144 27.14 -13.57 3.47
CA PHE A 144 27.94 -14.31 4.44
C PHE A 144 29.43 -14.08 4.17
N GLY A 145 30.11 -13.36 5.07
CA GLY A 145 31.49 -12.92 4.84
C GLY A 145 31.62 -12.19 3.48
N PRO A 146 32.52 -12.62 2.57
CA PRO A 146 32.64 -12.02 1.23
C PRO A 146 31.59 -12.52 0.23
N PHE A 147 30.79 -13.53 0.57
CA PHE A 147 29.84 -14.13 -0.36
C PHE A 147 28.50 -13.42 -0.28
N LYS A 148 27.96 -13.05 -1.43
CA LYS A 148 26.62 -12.47 -1.57
C LYS A 148 25.86 -13.22 -2.66
N GLY A 149 24.63 -13.62 -2.37
CA GLY A 149 23.81 -14.36 -3.33
C GLY A 149 22.33 -14.39 -2.97
N LYS A 150 21.52 -14.84 -3.92
CA LYS A 150 20.09 -15.06 -3.72
C LYS A 150 19.82 -16.48 -3.23
N ALA A 151 18.77 -16.62 -2.44
CA ALA A 151 18.19 -17.90 -2.07
C ALA A 151 16.68 -17.89 -2.32
N ARG A 152 16.11 -19.08 -2.54
CA ARG A 152 14.69 -19.28 -2.81
C ARG A 152 14.13 -20.32 -1.87
N LEU A 153 13.28 -19.90 -0.95
CA LEU A 153 12.57 -20.81 -0.05
C LEU A 153 11.22 -21.13 -0.65
N PHE A 154 11.07 -22.33 -1.22
CA PHE A 154 9.82 -22.76 -1.85
C PHE A 154 8.72 -22.96 -0.81
N LEU A 155 7.52 -22.50 -1.14
CA LEU A 155 6.34 -22.72 -0.31
C LEU A 155 5.84 -24.16 -0.45
N PHE A 156 4.99 -24.56 0.48
CA PHE A 156 4.32 -25.86 0.51
C PHE A 156 3.30 -26.02 -0.62
N SER A 157 3.09 -27.27 -1.03
CA SER A 157 2.34 -27.62 -2.25
C SER A 157 0.84 -27.27 -2.21
N SER A 158 0.21 -27.30 -1.04
CA SER A 158 -1.22 -26.99 -0.89
C SER A 158 -1.43 -25.67 -0.16
N LEU A 159 -1.56 -24.59 -0.92
CA LEU A 159 -1.86 -23.26 -0.37
C LEU A 159 -3.34 -23.05 0.00
N ASP A 160 -4.18 -24.05 -0.31
CA ASP A 160 -5.62 -24.09 0.01
C ASP A 160 -5.92 -24.69 1.38
N ASP A 161 -4.94 -25.32 2.01
CA ASP A 161 -5.07 -25.94 3.32
C ASP A 161 -4.49 -25.05 4.42
N SER A 162 -4.19 -25.65 5.58
CA SER A 162 -3.53 -24.97 6.69
C SER A 162 -2.04 -24.75 6.42
N VAL A 163 -1.51 -23.63 6.93
CA VAL A 163 -0.05 -23.39 6.92
C VAL A 163 0.68 -24.48 7.71
N PRO A 164 1.66 -25.19 7.10
CA PRO A 164 2.40 -26.23 7.78
C PRO A 164 3.21 -25.70 8.99
N PRO A 165 3.33 -26.46 10.09
CA PRO A 165 4.13 -26.13 11.27
C PRO A 165 5.47 -25.43 11.03
N ALA A 166 6.30 -25.89 10.07
CA ALA A 166 7.60 -25.28 9.84
C ALA A 166 7.49 -23.85 9.28
N PHE A 167 6.52 -23.61 8.37
CA PHE A 167 6.24 -22.28 7.84
C PHE A 167 5.61 -21.36 8.88
N ARG A 168 4.76 -21.87 9.78
CA ARG A 168 4.26 -21.10 10.92
C ARG A 168 5.39 -20.65 11.84
N ALA A 169 6.34 -21.53 12.13
CA ALA A 169 7.51 -21.20 12.93
C ALA A 169 8.39 -20.14 12.24
N LEU A 170 8.64 -20.28 10.94
CA LEU A 170 9.32 -19.27 10.12
C LEU A 170 8.62 -17.90 10.17
N GLY A 171 7.29 -17.90 10.05
CA GLY A 171 6.50 -16.67 10.18
C GLY A 171 6.65 -16.01 11.56
N GLY A 172 6.68 -16.83 12.62
CA GLY A 172 6.98 -16.38 13.98
C GLY A 172 8.37 -15.76 14.13
N LEU A 173 9.40 -16.35 13.53
CA LEU A 173 10.77 -15.81 13.52
C LEU A 173 10.85 -14.48 12.77
N LEU A 174 10.30 -14.42 11.55
CA LEU A 174 10.27 -13.18 10.77
C LEU A 174 9.51 -12.08 11.51
N ARG A 175 8.46 -12.42 12.27
CA ARG A 175 7.69 -11.44 13.06
C ARG A 175 8.52 -10.71 14.11
N GLN A 176 9.54 -11.37 14.66
CA GLN A 176 10.42 -10.79 15.68
C GLN A 176 11.39 -9.75 15.09
N LEU A 177 11.63 -9.76 13.77
CA LEU A 177 12.48 -8.77 13.14
C LEU A 177 11.78 -7.40 13.09
N PRO A 178 12.51 -6.30 13.42
CA PRO A 178 11.96 -4.95 13.36
C PRO A 178 11.42 -4.63 11.96
N ARG A 179 10.23 -4.04 11.90
CA ARG A 179 9.68 -3.51 10.66
C ARG A 179 10.57 -2.40 10.14
N GLU A 180 10.76 -2.40 8.83
CA GLU A 180 11.43 -1.33 8.11
C GLU A 180 10.36 -0.42 7.54
N ASP A 181 10.39 0.86 7.92
CA ASP A 181 9.47 1.85 7.37
C ASP A 181 9.79 2.04 5.89
N ARG A 182 8.99 1.38 5.05
CA ARG A 182 9.11 1.54 3.61
C ARG A 182 8.69 2.96 3.28
N GLN A 183 9.67 3.79 2.94
CA GLN A 183 9.39 5.13 2.44
C GLN A 183 8.58 4.99 1.15
N LEU A 184 7.40 5.60 1.13
CA LEU A 184 6.62 5.72 -0.09
C LEU A 184 7.46 6.48 -1.13
N PRO A 185 7.42 6.09 -2.41
CA PRO A 185 8.10 6.84 -3.46
C PRO A 185 7.68 8.31 -3.40
N SER A 186 8.66 9.21 -3.31
CA SER A 186 8.40 10.65 -3.22
C SER A 186 7.68 11.21 -4.45
N GLU A 187 7.73 10.50 -5.58
CA GLU A 187 7.09 10.84 -6.85
C GLU A 187 5.58 10.55 -6.89
N LEU A 188 5.03 9.87 -5.87
CA LEU A 188 3.62 9.52 -5.86
C LEU A 188 2.75 10.78 -6.04
N PRO A 189 1.89 10.85 -7.07
CA PRO A 189 1.11 12.04 -7.33
C PRO A 189 0.00 12.19 -6.28
N VAL A 190 -0.12 13.39 -5.74
CA VAL A 190 -1.14 13.81 -4.78
C VAL A 190 -1.85 15.05 -5.32
N ILE A 191 -3.17 15.14 -5.14
CA ILE A 191 -3.96 16.27 -5.64
C ILE A 191 -4.22 17.25 -4.50
N VAL A 192 -3.70 18.47 -4.64
CA VAL A 192 -4.03 19.61 -3.80
C VAL A 192 -5.18 20.37 -4.44
N LYS A 193 -6.23 20.64 -3.67
CA LYS A 193 -7.45 21.33 -4.10
C LYS A 193 -7.55 22.70 -3.44
N GLY A 194 -7.89 23.73 -4.19
CA GLY A 194 -8.16 25.07 -3.65
C GLY A 194 -9.64 25.25 -3.38
N GLU A 195 -10.05 25.09 -2.12
CA GLU A 195 -11.42 25.22 -1.67
C GLU A 195 -11.69 26.64 -1.18
N ILE A 196 -12.78 27.24 -1.68
CA ILE A 196 -13.13 28.66 -1.40
C ILE A 196 -14.46 28.80 -0.65
N GLY A 197 -15.16 27.70 -0.42
CA GLY A 197 -16.34 27.66 0.42
C GLY A 197 -17.05 26.30 0.37
N SER A 198 -18.07 26.18 1.22
CA SER A 198 -18.87 24.96 1.33
C SER A 198 -20.32 25.28 1.70
N LEU A 199 -21.24 24.44 1.22
CA LEU A 199 -22.67 24.57 1.52
C LEU A 199 -23.26 23.21 1.86
N ARG A 200 -23.95 23.08 3.00
CA ARG A 200 -24.82 21.94 3.26
C ARG A 200 -26.18 22.17 2.63
N ALA A 201 -26.56 21.29 1.71
CA ALA A 201 -27.81 21.38 0.98
C ALA A 201 -28.54 20.05 0.98
N THR A 202 -29.86 20.09 1.10
CA THR A 202 -30.70 18.90 0.92
C THR A 202 -30.88 18.57 -0.55
N VAL A 203 -31.11 17.29 -0.88
CA VAL A 203 -31.43 16.86 -2.25
C VAL A 203 -32.67 17.61 -2.78
N ALA A 204 -33.67 17.87 -1.92
CA ALA A 204 -34.85 18.64 -2.27
C ALA A 204 -34.51 20.05 -2.80
N LEU A 205 -33.55 20.73 -2.16
CA LEU A 205 -33.08 22.04 -2.59
C LEU A 205 -32.37 21.92 -3.94
N LEU A 206 -31.42 20.98 -4.06
CA LEU A 206 -30.62 20.80 -5.28
C LEU A 206 -31.47 20.45 -6.50
N ARG A 207 -32.59 19.74 -6.34
CA ARG A 207 -33.55 19.45 -7.43
C ARG A 207 -34.27 20.69 -7.96
N LYS A 208 -34.56 21.66 -7.08
CA LYS A 208 -35.32 22.87 -7.43
C LYS A 208 -34.47 23.97 -8.06
N VAL A 209 -33.17 23.90 -7.82
CA VAL A 209 -32.20 24.90 -8.23
C VAL A 209 -31.97 24.84 -9.75
N ASN A 210 -32.00 26.01 -10.38
CA ASN A 210 -31.85 26.20 -11.82
C ASN A 210 -30.59 27.00 -12.17
N ALA A 211 -30.24 27.01 -13.46
CA ALA A 211 -29.23 27.90 -13.98
C ALA A 211 -29.61 29.36 -13.68
N GLY A 212 -28.67 30.15 -13.15
CA GLY A 212 -28.90 31.53 -12.72
C GLY A 212 -29.19 31.69 -11.23
N ASP A 213 -29.57 30.62 -10.52
CA ASP A 213 -29.75 30.68 -9.07
C ASP A 213 -28.41 30.85 -8.36
N ALA A 214 -28.41 31.57 -7.25
CA ALA A 214 -27.23 31.78 -6.42
C ALA A 214 -27.27 30.91 -5.17
N LEU A 215 -26.22 30.11 -4.99
CA LEU A 215 -25.97 29.34 -3.78
C LEU A 215 -25.13 30.19 -2.83
N LEU A 216 -25.57 30.33 -1.58
CA LEU A 216 -24.85 31.06 -0.53
C LEU A 216 -24.14 30.03 0.38
N PRO A 217 -22.81 29.91 0.34
CA PRO A 217 -22.10 28.95 1.17
C PRO A 217 -22.15 29.29 2.67
N ASP A 218 -22.23 28.28 3.53
CA ASP A 218 -22.23 28.42 5.00
C ASP A 218 -20.89 28.96 5.52
N VAL A 219 -19.79 28.65 4.81
CA VAL A 219 -18.43 29.07 5.12
C VAL A 219 -17.78 29.59 3.85
N ILE A 220 -17.32 30.85 3.88
CA ILE A 220 -16.73 31.53 2.72
C ILE A 220 -15.40 32.19 3.11
N PRO A 221 -14.28 31.45 3.13
CA PRO A 221 -12.96 32.04 3.38
C PRO A 221 -12.63 33.17 2.38
N ILE A 222 -13.14 33.07 1.14
CA ILE A 222 -12.84 34.07 0.11
C ILE A 222 -13.36 35.46 0.42
N ALA A 223 -14.40 35.60 1.26
CA ALA A 223 -14.87 36.90 1.74
C ALA A 223 -13.78 37.68 2.51
N ARG A 224 -12.77 36.98 3.04
CA ARG A 224 -11.60 37.55 3.73
C ARG A 224 -10.32 37.49 2.87
N GLY A 225 -10.44 37.19 1.58
CA GLY A 225 -9.30 36.95 0.70
C GLY A 225 -8.54 35.67 1.06
N GLN A 226 -9.19 34.69 1.68
CA GLN A 226 -8.58 33.43 2.10
C GLN A 226 -9.13 32.25 1.29
N ALA A 227 -8.37 31.18 1.21
CA ALA A 227 -8.75 29.90 0.64
C ALA A 227 -8.17 28.76 1.50
N ILE A 228 -8.66 27.55 1.30
CA ILE A 228 -8.14 26.34 1.96
C ILE A 228 -7.54 25.44 0.90
N LEU A 229 -6.28 25.04 1.09
CA LEU A 229 -5.65 24.02 0.28
C LEU A 229 -5.86 22.68 0.94
N ASN A 230 -6.60 21.77 0.30
CA ASN A 230 -6.98 20.47 0.84
C ASN A 230 -6.33 19.34 0.04
N THR A 231 -5.77 18.35 0.74
CA THR A 231 -5.29 17.09 0.17
C THR A 231 -5.57 15.92 1.12
N GLY A 232 -6.70 15.24 0.89
CA GLY A 232 -7.11 14.09 1.71
C GLY A 232 -7.42 14.53 3.13
N THR A 233 -6.60 14.13 4.10
CA THR A 233 -6.75 14.49 5.53
C THR A 233 -5.88 15.68 5.95
N LEU A 234 -5.15 16.28 5.02
CA LEU A 234 -4.27 17.42 5.27
C LEU A 234 -4.88 18.68 4.68
N TRP A 235 -4.76 19.79 5.41
CA TRP A 235 -5.11 21.10 4.86
C TRP A 235 -4.14 22.20 5.30
N ALA A 236 -4.07 23.27 4.52
CA ALA A 236 -3.32 24.49 4.81
C ALA A 236 -4.13 25.74 4.43
N PRO A 237 -4.08 26.82 5.23
CA PRO A 237 -4.68 28.09 4.83
C PRO A 237 -3.85 28.73 3.71
N ALA A 238 -4.53 29.37 2.77
CA ALA A 238 -3.92 30.16 1.72
C ALA A 238 -4.56 31.55 1.65
N GLN A 239 -3.79 32.54 1.22
CA GLN A 239 -4.29 33.85 0.86
C GLN A 239 -4.45 33.92 -0.66
N VAL A 240 -5.55 34.49 -1.09
CA VAL A 240 -5.81 34.76 -2.50
C VAL A 240 -5.16 36.08 -2.90
N ALA A 241 -4.41 36.05 -4.00
CA ALA A 241 -3.84 37.23 -4.64
C ALA A 241 -4.04 37.11 -6.16
N GLU A 242 -5.01 37.84 -6.71
CA GLU A 242 -5.36 37.85 -8.15
C GLU A 242 -5.61 36.45 -8.74
N ASP A 243 -4.58 35.85 -9.35
CA ASP A 243 -4.58 34.55 -10.00
C ASP A 243 -3.74 33.49 -9.25
N ARG A 244 -3.37 33.77 -7.99
CA ARG A 244 -2.49 32.95 -7.15
C ARG A 244 -3.11 32.64 -5.79
N LEU A 245 -2.81 31.45 -5.29
CA LEU A 245 -3.03 31.07 -3.89
C LEU A 245 -1.66 30.97 -3.20
N ILE A 246 -1.44 31.82 -2.21
CA ILE A 246 -0.19 31.88 -1.42
C ILE A 246 -0.41 31.15 -0.10
N VAL A 247 0.33 30.08 0.14
CA VAL A 247 0.26 29.29 1.37
C VAL A 247 0.62 30.15 2.59
N ARG A 248 -0.20 30.12 3.64
CA ARG A 248 -0.02 30.88 4.89
C ARG A 248 0.32 30.02 6.10
N GLY A 249 0.62 28.73 5.88
CA GLY A 249 1.10 27.81 6.91
C GLY A 249 1.30 26.40 6.36
N ALA A 250 2.07 25.57 7.08
CA ALA A 250 2.28 24.18 6.70
C ALA A 250 0.97 23.37 6.72
N PHE A 251 0.91 22.31 5.91
CA PHE A 251 -0.19 21.34 5.93
C PHE A 251 -0.28 20.64 7.30
N ARG A 252 -1.49 20.57 7.87
CA ARG A 252 -1.74 19.98 9.20
C ARG A 252 -2.72 18.82 9.11
N LEU A 253 -2.46 17.77 9.89
CA LEU A 253 -3.40 16.68 10.18
C LEU A 253 -4.43 17.19 11.19
N GLN A 254 -5.57 17.65 10.70
CA GLN A 254 -6.74 17.95 11.52
C GLN A 254 -8.00 17.48 10.80
N PRO A 255 -9.05 17.05 11.52
CA PRO A 255 -10.36 16.86 10.93
C PRO A 255 -10.73 18.16 10.22
N HIS A 256 -11.03 18.04 8.93
CA HIS A 256 -11.36 19.19 8.13
C HIS A 256 -12.63 19.85 8.71
N PRO A 257 -12.72 21.18 8.88
CA PRO A 257 -13.87 21.83 9.53
C PRO A 257 -15.23 21.55 8.86
N LEU A 258 -15.23 21.02 7.63
CA LEU A 258 -16.44 20.65 6.89
C LEU A 258 -16.93 19.22 7.16
N GLU A 259 -16.09 18.37 7.79
CA GLU A 259 -16.42 17.00 8.20
C GLU A 259 -16.93 16.95 9.65
N CYS A 260 -18.07 17.56 9.93
CA CYS A 260 -18.79 17.31 11.18
C CYS A 260 -20.28 17.10 10.94
N ALA A 261 -20.66 15.86 10.63
CA ALA A 261 -21.94 15.30 11.02
C ALA A 261 -21.86 13.76 10.92
N HIS A 262 -22.09 13.07 12.03
CA HIS A 262 -23.12 12.03 12.17
C HIS A 262 -23.10 11.53 13.63
N MET A 263 -24.03 12.05 14.45
CA MET A 263 -24.51 11.36 15.65
C MET A 263 -25.80 10.61 15.29
N MET A 264 -26.04 9.55 16.07
CA MET A 264 -26.98 8.45 15.85
C MET A 264 -28.45 8.85 15.57
N THR A 265 -29.14 8.00 14.80
CA THR A 265 -30.51 7.58 15.15
C THR A 265 -30.77 6.13 14.72
N GLN A 266 -31.71 5.51 15.44
CA GLN A 266 -31.85 4.09 15.70
C GLN A 266 -32.39 3.25 14.55
N SER A 267 -32.21 1.93 14.70
CA SER A 267 -32.67 0.85 13.84
C SER A 267 -34.20 0.81 13.66
N GLU A 268 -34.65 0.79 12.40
CA GLU A 268 -35.92 0.19 11.98
C GLU A 268 -35.68 -0.73 10.77
N LYS A 269 -36.58 -1.69 10.54
CA LYS A 269 -36.44 -2.74 9.52
C LYS A 269 -36.28 -2.15 8.10
N PRO A 270 -35.48 -2.76 7.21
CA PRO A 270 -35.18 -2.17 5.91
C PRO A 270 -36.42 -2.14 5.02
N ARG A 271 -36.96 -0.95 4.75
CA ARG A 271 -37.85 -0.65 3.63
C ARG A 271 -37.03 0.12 2.58
N PRO A 272 -37.28 -0.06 1.26
CA PRO A 272 -36.69 0.83 0.28
C PRO A 272 -37.05 2.29 0.60
N PRO A 273 -36.08 3.21 0.58
CA PRO A 273 -36.31 4.62 0.90
C PRO A 273 -37.33 5.22 -0.08
N SER A 274 -38.28 5.99 0.43
CA SER A 274 -39.23 6.73 -0.40
C SER A 274 -38.58 7.98 -0.99
N GLU A 275 -39.17 8.58 -2.04
CA GLU A 275 -38.63 9.82 -2.64
C GLU A 275 -38.55 10.96 -1.61
N GLY A 276 -39.49 11.04 -0.67
CA GLY A 276 -39.44 12.01 0.44
C GLY A 276 -38.30 11.77 1.42
N ASP A 277 -37.89 10.51 1.62
CA ASP A 277 -36.72 10.18 2.45
C ASP A 277 -35.42 10.59 1.74
N LEU A 278 -35.35 10.41 0.42
CA LEU A 278 -34.21 10.81 -0.40
C LEU A 278 -34.04 12.34 -0.47
N ASP A 279 -35.15 13.07 -0.52
CA ASP A 279 -35.17 14.53 -0.58
C ASP A 279 -34.60 15.20 0.68
N ASN A 280 -34.68 14.51 1.83
CA ASN A 280 -34.13 14.95 3.12
C ASN A 280 -32.64 14.66 3.31
N ILE A 281 -32.00 13.95 2.38
CA ILE A 281 -30.56 13.66 2.47
C ILE A 281 -29.78 14.98 2.36
N GLU A 282 -28.97 15.28 3.37
CA GLU A 282 -28.04 16.41 3.36
C GLU A 282 -26.73 16.03 2.66
N ILE A 283 -26.30 16.88 1.73
CA ILE A 283 -25.07 16.73 0.97
C ILE A 283 -24.24 18.00 1.19
N THR A 284 -22.96 17.82 1.51
CA THR A 284 -22.02 18.94 1.55
C THR A 284 -21.49 19.20 0.14
N LEU A 285 -21.78 20.38 -0.38
CA LEU A 285 -21.20 20.93 -1.59
C LEU A 285 -19.89 21.65 -1.24
N VAL A 286 -18.86 21.43 -2.04
CA VAL A 286 -17.58 22.14 -1.95
C VAL A 286 -17.36 22.93 -3.22
N PHE A 287 -16.96 24.19 -3.07
CA PHE A 287 -16.63 25.08 -4.18
C PHE A 287 -15.11 25.12 -4.34
N GLU A 288 -14.61 24.59 -5.46
CA GLU A 288 -13.18 24.51 -5.78
C GLU A 288 -12.81 25.53 -6.87
N CYS A 289 -11.74 26.27 -6.65
CA CYS A 289 -11.18 27.21 -7.62
C CYS A 289 -10.06 26.60 -8.48
N GLY A 290 -9.40 25.54 -8.01
CA GLY A 290 -8.29 24.90 -8.72
C GLY A 290 -7.89 23.54 -8.14
N ARG A 291 -7.15 22.78 -8.94
CA ARG A 291 -6.58 21.47 -8.59
C ARG A 291 -5.15 21.38 -9.14
N TRP A 292 -4.22 20.96 -8.30
CA TRP A 292 -2.82 20.81 -8.66
C TRP A 292 -2.31 19.42 -8.29
N THR A 293 -1.68 18.75 -9.25
CA THR A 293 -0.98 17.48 -8.99
C THR A 293 0.43 17.80 -8.51
N VAL A 294 0.76 17.33 -7.31
CA VAL A 294 2.06 17.55 -6.65
C VAL A 294 2.63 16.20 -6.23
N ALA A 295 3.95 16.04 -6.31
CA ALA A 295 4.63 14.86 -5.81
C ALA A 295 4.54 14.80 -4.26
N LEU A 296 4.30 13.61 -3.69
CA LEU A 296 4.20 13.41 -2.24
C LEU A 296 5.41 13.96 -1.47
N GLY A 297 6.61 13.84 -2.04
CA GLY A 297 7.84 14.43 -1.48
C GLY A 297 7.79 15.95 -1.41
N ALA A 298 7.37 16.60 -2.51
CA ALA A 298 7.26 18.05 -2.59
C ALA A 298 6.19 18.62 -1.63
N LEU A 299 5.16 17.84 -1.29
CA LEU A 299 4.17 18.24 -0.29
C LEU A 299 4.80 18.53 1.09
N ARG A 300 5.89 17.85 1.45
CA ARG A 300 6.63 18.12 2.69
C ARG A 300 7.38 19.45 2.66
N ASP A 301 7.78 19.88 1.47
CA ASP A 301 8.55 21.11 1.28
C ASP A 301 7.64 22.34 1.07
N ILE A 302 6.36 22.12 0.76
CA ILE A 302 5.37 23.20 0.71
C ILE A 302 5.18 23.80 2.09
N SER A 303 5.63 25.03 2.22
CA SER A 303 5.59 25.83 3.44
C SER A 303 4.99 27.21 3.16
N GLU A 304 4.89 28.03 4.20
CA GLU A 304 4.40 29.40 4.07
C GLU A 304 5.19 30.16 2.98
N GLY A 305 4.45 30.84 2.09
CA GLY A 305 5.00 31.55 0.94
C GLY A 305 5.00 30.76 -0.37
N HIS A 306 4.75 29.45 -0.35
CA HIS A 306 4.58 28.68 -1.59
C HIS A 306 3.35 29.17 -2.38
N VAL A 307 3.48 29.21 -3.71
CA VAL A 307 2.46 29.78 -4.60
C VAL A 307 1.88 28.71 -5.52
N PHE A 308 0.56 28.55 -5.48
CA PHE A 308 -0.20 27.79 -6.47
C PHE A 308 -0.81 28.74 -7.49
N GLU A 309 -0.48 28.57 -8.77
CA GLU A 309 -1.02 29.38 -9.85
C GLU A 309 -2.36 28.81 -10.32
N LEU A 310 -3.42 29.63 -10.28
CA LEU A 310 -4.75 29.25 -10.80
C LEU A 310 -4.79 29.27 -12.33
N GLY A 311 -3.86 30.02 -12.98
CA GLY A 311 -3.83 30.23 -14.42
C GLY A 311 -4.98 31.08 -14.95
N ARG A 312 -5.81 31.61 -14.05
CA ARG A 312 -6.91 32.54 -14.32
C ARG A 312 -7.21 33.36 -13.07
N PRO A 313 -7.78 34.57 -13.23
CA PRO A 313 -8.36 35.31 -12.12
C PRO A 313 -9.40 34.48 -11.35
N LEU A 314 -9.44 34.65 -10.03
CA LEU A 314 -10.35 33.88 -9.17
C LEU A 314 -11.83 34.23 -9.37
N ASP A 315 -12.15 35.42 -9.91
CA ASP A 315 -13.51 35.83 -10.26
C ASP A 315 -14.12 35.03 -11.42
N GLY A 316 -13.33 34.14 -12.05
CA GLY A 316 -13.77 33.18 -13.04
C GLY A 316 -14.65 32.04 -12.46
N PRO A 317 -15.10 31.13 -13.32
CA PRO A 317 -15.97 30.04 -12.90
C PRO A 317 -15.25 29.08 -11.95
N VAL A 318 -15.96 28.67 -10.90
CA VAL A 318 -15.53 27.70 -9.89
C VAL A 318 -16.27 26.38 -10.12
N ASP A 319 -15.61 25.27 -9.80
CA ASP A 319 -16.22 23.95 -9.87
C ASP A 319 -17.04 23.70 -8.59
N ILE A 320 -18.21 23.09 -8.76
CA ILE A 320 -19.13 22.73 -7.66
C ILE A 320 -19.10 21.23 -7.51
N LEU A 321 -18.76 20.73 -6.33
CA LEU A 321 -18.54 19.32 -6.09
C LEU A 321 -19.42 18.78 -4.98
N ALA A 322 -19.96 17.59 -5.20
CA ALA A 322 -20.62 16.79 -4.17
C ALA A 322 -19.80 15.51 -3.97
N ASN A 323 -19.39 15.23 -2.73
CA ASN A 323 -18.59 14.05 -2.38
C ASN A 323 -17.38 13.82 -3.31
N GLY A 324 -16.70 14.91 -3.69
CA GLY A 324 -15.51 14.88 -4.55
C GLY A 324 -15.77 14.76 -6.06
N ARG A 325 -17.03 14.57 -6.50
CA ARG A 325 -17.42 14.57 -7.92
C ARG A 325 -17.95 15.94 -8.33
N ARG A 326 -17.51 16.43 -9.49
CA ARG A 326 -18.00 17.69 -10.03
C ARG A 326 -19.43 17.51 -10.55
N ILE A 327 -20.34 18.33 -10.03
CA ILE A 327 -21.75 18.34 -10.42
C ILE A 327 -22.15 19.62 -11.16
N GLY A 328 -21.27 20.62 -11.24
CA GLY A 328 -21.59 21.86 -11.91
C GLY A 328 -20.46 22.88 -11.88
N ARG A 329 -20.76 24.07 -12.43
CA ARG A 329 -19.90 25.25 -12.38
C ARG A 329 -20.72 26.49 -12.06
N GLY A 330 -20.12 27.45 -11.39
CA GLY A 330 -20.75 28.73 -11.08
C GLY A 330 -19.77 29.89 -11.06
N ASP A 331 -20.30 31.11 -11.13
CA ASP A 331 -19.55 32.35 -11.01
C ASP A 331 -19.62 32.85 -9.56
N ILE A 332 -18.52 33.38 -9.04
CA ILE A 332 -18.55 34.08 -7.74
C ILE A 332 -19.28 35.41 -7.94
N VAL A 333 -20.31 35.65 -7.13
CA VAL A 333 -21.13 36.87 -7.18
C VAL A 333 -21.27 37.47 -5.79
N SER A 334 -21.52 38.78 -5.71
CA SER A 334 -21.85 39.46 -4.45
C SER A 334 -23.34 39.84 -4.46
N ILE A 335 -24.08 39.42 -3.45
CA ILE A 335 -25.52 39.67 -3.28
C ILE A 335 -25.72 40.34 -1.93
N GLY A 336 -26.10 41.63 -1.92
CA GLY A 336 -26.37 42.36 -0.68
C GLY A 336 -25.18 42.50 0.28
N GLY A 337 -23.95 42.30 -0.20
CA GLY A 337 -22.73 42.33 0.62
C GLY A 337 -22.22 40.95 1.05
N GLU A 338 -22.96 39.88 0.74
CA GLU A 338 -22.53 38.50 0.95
C GLU A 338 -22.06 37.87 -0.37
N LEU A 339 -20.99 37.07 -0.32
CA LEU A 339 -20.53 36.33 -1.49
C LEU A 339 -21.39 35.07 -1.69
N GLY A 340 -21.63 34.71 -2.94
CA GLY A 340 -22.33 33.51 -3.35
C GLY A 340 -21.77 32.95 -4.65
N VAL A 341 -22.27 31.79 -5.05
CA VAL A 341 -21.92 31.13 -6.31
C VAL A 341 -23.16 31.02 -7.17
N ARG A 342 -23.21 31.80 -8.25
CA ARG A 342 -24.30 31.76 -9.24
C ARG A 342 -24.08 30.63 -10.22
N LEU A 343 -25.05 29.74 -10.36
CA LEU A 343 -24.96 28.59 -11.24
C LEU A 343 -24.98 28.99 -12.72
N ARG A 344 -24.05 28.42 -13.50
CA ARG A 344 -24.03 28.59 -14.97
C ARG A 344 -24.96 27.65 -15.71
N GLY A 345 -25.36 26.55 -15.08
CA GLY A 345 -26.13 25.49 -15.70
C GLY A 345 -26.84 24.64 -14.66
N ARG A 346 -27.55 23.61 -15.11
CA ARG A 346 -28.13 22.61 -14.21
C ARG A 346 -27.04 21.79 -13.54
N LEU A 347 -27.28 21.39 -12.30
CA LEU A 347 -26.41 20.46 -11.59
C LEU A 347 -26.61 19.05 -12.16
N ALA A 348 -25.55 18.44 -12.66
CA ALA A 348 -25.54 17.09 -13.19
C ALA A 348 -24.14 16.48 -13.04
N VAL A 349 -24.10 15.17 -12.82
CA VAL A 349 -22.84 14.43 -12.90
C VAL A 349 -22.49 14.31 -14.38
N ASN A 350 -21.49 15.06 -14.84
CA ASN A 350 -20.94 14.86 -16.18
C ASN A 350 -19.94 13.70 -16.11
N ASP A 351 -20.13 12.69 -16.95
CA ASP A 351 -19.09 11.70 -17.31
C ASP A 351 -17.96 12.36 -18.11
#